data_AF-A0A1G8KVJ2-F1
#
_entry.id   AF-A0A1G8KVJ2-F1
#
_cell.length_a   1.000
_cell.length_b   1.000
_cell.length_c   1.000
_cell.angle_alpha   90.00
_cell.angle_beta   90.00
_cell.angle_gamma   90.00
#
_symmetry.space_group_name_H-M   'P 1'
#
loop_
_entity.id
_entity.type
_entity.pdbx_description
1 polymer ?
#
loop_
_entity_poly.entity_id
_entity_poly.type
_entity_poly.pdbx_seq_one_letter_code
_entity_poly.pdbx_strand_id
1 'polypeptide(L)' 'MDEIVLGEDDRHLDFRVSVMRSSAGDSLTAVTVVHCHNLFGRNYIRLIAPFHRLVVRSALERAARAGWPADAAA' A
#
# COMPACT_ATOMS: atom_id res chain seq x y z
N MET A 1 -4.69 16.55 5.02
CA MET A 1 -3.93 15.31 4.81
C MET A 1 -4.92 14.31 4.27
N ASP A 2 -4.76 13.91 3.02
CA ASP A 2 -5.65 12.94 2.38
C ASP A 2 -5.02 11.56 2.52
N GLU A 3 -5.68 10.72 3.32
CA GLU A 3 -5.30 9.34 3.55
C GLU A 3 -6.49 8.44 3.22
N ILE A 4 -6.22 7.41 2.41
CA ILE A 4 -7.19 6.37 2.14
C ILE A 4 -6.65 5.08 2.74
N VAL A 5 -7.43 4.50 3.66
CA VAL A 5 -7.14 3.19 4.23
C VAL A 5 -8.04 2.17 3.55
N LEU A 6 -7.44 1.23 2.86
CA LEU A 6 -8.09 0.06 2.28
C LEU A 6 -7.68 -1.18 3.06
N GLY A 7 -8.57 -2.16 3.12
CA GLY A 7 -8.23 -3.40 3.77
C GLY A 7 -9.28 -4.46 3.61
N GLU A 8 -8.86 -5.68 3.84
CA GLU A 8 -9.69 -6.87 3.82
C GLU A 8 -9.31 -7.73 5.03
N ASP A 9 -10.32 -8.23 5.73
CA ASP A 9 -10.14 -9.14 6.84
C ASP A 9 -10.32 -10.55 6.29
N ASP A 10 -9.25 -11.33 6.33
CA ASP A 10 -9.15 -12.63 5.68
C ASP A 10 -8.93 -13.72 6.72
N ARG A 11 -9.38 -14.95 6.43
CA ARG A 11 -9.35 -16.06 7.41
C ARG A 11 -7.96 -16.43 7.94
N HIS A 12 -6.91 -16.01 7.26
CA HIS A 12 -5.53 -16.35 7.58
C HIS A 12 -4.69 -15.13 7.98
N LEU A 13 -5.12 -13.93 7.60
CA LEU A 13 -4.44 -12.66 7.85
C LEU A 13 -5.39 -11.49 7.60
N ASP A 14 -5.32 -10.45 8.41
CA ASP A 14 -5.93 -9.16 8.09
C ASP A 14 -4.93 -8.31 7.33
N PHE A 15 -5.37 -7.68 6.25
CA PHE A 15 -4.54 -6.84 5.40
C PHE A 15 -5.04 -5.41 5.42
N ARG A 16 -4.15 -4.46 5.69
CA ARG A 16 -4.44 -3.02 5.68
C ARG A 16 -3.40 -2.31 4.84
N VAL A 17 -3.85 -1.47 3.92
CA VAL A 17 -3.01 -0.56 3.13
C VAL A 17 -3.50 0.86 3.34
N SER A 18 -2.62 1.68 3.87
CA SER A 18 -2.79 3.13 3.86
C SER A 18 -2.04 3.69 2.67
N VAL A 19 -2.72 4.56 1.91
CA VAL A 19 -2.09 5.43 0.92
C VAL A 19 -2.30 6.86 1.39
N MET A 20 -1.19 7.52 1.73
CA MET A 20 -1.17 8.88 2.22
C MET A 20 -0.49 9.80 1.22
N ARG A 21 -1.13 10.94 0.94
CA ARG A 21 -0.52 12.03 0.17
C ARG A 21 0.20 12.99 1.12
N SER A 22 1.42 13.37 0.76
CA SER A 22 2.11 14.49 1.41
C SER A 22 1.28 15.77 1.28
N SER A 23 1.38 16.66 2.28
CA SER A 23 0.67 17.94 2.25
C SER A 23 1.16 18.86 1.12
N ALA A 24 2.41 18.69 0.67
CA ALA A 24 2.95 19.38 -0.50
C ALA A 24 2.49 18.76 -1.84
N GLY A 25 1.80 17.61 -1.79
CA GLY A 25 1.32 16.89 -2.96
C GLY A 25 2.42 16.24 -3.81
N ASP A 26 3.69 16.36 -3.44
CA ASP A 26 4.86 15.92 -4.20
C ASP A 26 5.20 14.43 -4.04
N SER A 27 4.61 13.78 -3.05
CA SER A 27 4.96 12.43 -2.66
C SER A 27 3.75 11.64 -2.17
N LEU A 28 3.79 10.34 -2.46
CA LEU A 28 2.82 9.36 -2.00
C LEU A 28 3.54 8.34 -1.12
N THR A 29 2.98 8.08 0.05
CA THR A 29 3.46 7.05 0.96
C THR A 29 2.43 5.94 1.02
N ALA A 30 2.84 4.71 0.68
CA ALA A 30 2.01 3.53 0.91
C ALA A 30 2.57 2.74 2.08
N VAL A 31 1.72 2.45 3.06
CA VAL A 31 2.04 1.61 4.22
C VAL A 31 1.16 0.39 4.18
N THR A 32 1.77 -0.79 4.18
CA THR A 32 1.06 -2.06 4.25
C THR A 32 1.29 -2.69 5.62
N VAL A 33 0.21 -2.94 6.36
CA VAL A 33 0.22 -3.66 7.63
C VAL A 33 -0.53 -4.98 7.44
N VAL A 34 0.08 -6.07 7.91
CA VAL A 34 -0.53 -7.40 7.85
C VAL A 34 -0.55 -8.01 9.23
N HIS A 35 -1.72 -8.40 9.70
CA HIS A 35 -1.90 -9.07 10.97
C HIS A 35 -2.19 -10.56 10.73
N CYS A 36 -1.24 -11.45 11.05
CA CYS A 36 -1.41 -12.88 10.83
C CYS A 36 -2.02 -13.55 12.08
N HIS A 37 -3.15 -14.24 11.93
CA HIS A 37 -3.80 -14.94 13.05
C HIS A 37 -3.18 -16.30 13.38
N ASN A 38 -2.43 -16.89 12.44
CA ASN A 38 -1.84 -18.22 12.60
C ASN A 38 -0.45 -18.34 11.96
N LEU A 39 0.23 -19.46 12.25
CA LEU A 39 1.58 -19.74 11.73
C LEU A 39 1.60 -19.89 10.20
N PHE A 40 0.49 -20.33 9.60
CA PHE A 40 0.35 -20.46 8.15
C PHE A 40 0.35 -19.10 7.46
N GLY A 41 -0.45 -18.14 7.96
CA GLY A 41 -0.47 -16.75 7.48
C GLY A 41 0.90 -16.08 7.57
N ARG A 42 1.68 -16.39 8.61
CA ARG A 42 3.06 -15.87 8.75
C ARG A 42 4.03 -16.42 7.70
N ASN A 43 3.93 -17.70 7.35
CA ASN A 43 4.75 -18.29 6.29
C ASN A 43 4.30 -17.80 4.91
N TYR A 44 2.99 -17.71 4.69
CA TYR A 44 2.40 -17.16 3.49
C TYR A 44 2.88 -15.74 3.22
N ILE A 45 2.75 -14.82 4.21
CA ILE A 45 3.17 -13.43 4.02
C ILE A 45 4.67 -13.30 3.79
N ARG A 46 5.51 -14.12 4.45
CA ARG A 46 6.96 -14.11 4.21
C ARG A 46 7.31 -14.48 2.78
N LEU A 47 6.59 -15.43 2.19
CA LEU A 47 6.81 -15.87 0.83
C LEU A 47 6.37 -14.81 -0.18
N ILE A 48 5.22 -14.15 0.05
CA ILE A 48 4.66 -13.18 -0.89
C ILE A 48 5.14 -11.74 -0.68
N ALA A 49 5.63 -11.37 0.52
CA ALA A 49 6.09 -10.02 0.86
C ALA A 49 7.06 -9.39 -0.14
N PRO A 50 8.10 -10.09 -0.66
CA PRO A 50 8.98 -9.49 -1.67
C PRO A 50 8.23 -9.12 -2.96
N PHE A 51 7.32 -9.98 -3.42
CA PHE A 51 6.47 -9.71 -4.58
C PHE A 51 5.48 -8.58 -4.30
N HIS A 52 4.87 -8.59 -3.12
CA HIS A 52 3.95 -7.55 -2.69
C HIS A 52 4.59 -6.16 -2.73
N ARG A 53 5.84 -6.04 -2.26
CA ARG A 53 6.61 -4.79 -2.32
C ARG A 53 6.85 -4.32 -3.76
N LEU A 54 7.11 -5.24 -4.69
CA LEU A 54 7.29 -4.92 -6.11
C LEU A 54 5.98 -4.43 -6.73
N VAL A 55 4.85 -5.10 -6.45
CA VAL A 55 3.53 -4.72 -6.94
C VAL A 55 3.15 -3.33 -6.45
N VAL A 56 3.23 -3.07 -5.14
CA VAL A 56 2.91 -1.75 -4.57
C VAL A 56 3.80 -0.66 -5.15
N ARG A 57 5.12 -0.89 -5.25
CA ARG A 57 6.04 0.06 -5.90
C ARG A 57 5.61 0.34 -7.34
N SER A 58 5.35 -0.69 -8.12
CA SER A 58 4.93 -0.55 -9.51
C SER A 58 3.61 0.22 -9.65
N ALA A 59 2.67 0.03 -8.71
CA ALA A 59 1.41 0.75 -8.67
C ALA A 59 1.62 2.23 -8.38
N LEU A 60 2.49 2.56 -7.42
CA LEU A 60 2.89 3.95 -7.12
C LEU A 60 3.59 4.62 -8.31
N GLU A 61 4.54 3.94 -8.95
CA GLU A 61 5.20 4.45 -10.16
C GLU A 61 4.22 4.65 -11.32
N ARG A 62 3.24 3.76 -11.47
CA ARG A 62 2.18 3.90 -12.46
C ARG A 62 1.29 5.10 -12.16
N ALA A 63 0.92 5.32 -10.89
CA ALA A 63 0.18 6.51 -10.48
C ALA A 63 0.98 7.79 -10.79
N ALA A 64 2.28 7.81 -10.47
CA ALA A 64 3.19 8.89 -10.82
C ALA A 64 3.22 9.17 -12.34
N ARG A 65 3.31 8.12 -13.15
CA ARG A 65 3.28 8.23 -14.63
C ARG A 65 1.93 8.64 -15.19
N ALA A 66 0.83 8.27 -14.54
CA ALA A 66 -0.53 8.62 -14.93
C ALA A 66 -0.87 10.10 -14.66
N GLY A 67 0.08 10.88 -14.15
CA GLY A 67 -0.12 12.28 -13.81
C GLY A 67 -0.70 12.47 -12.42
N TRP A 68 -0.60 11.50 -11.51
CA TRP A 68 -0.85 11.73 -10.08
C TRP A 68 0.50 12.03 -9.42
N PRO A 69 0.83 13.30 -9.12
CA PRO A 69 -0.03 14.20 -8.35
C PRO A 69 -0.31 15.51 -9.09
N ALA A 70 -0.92 15.43 -10.27
CA ALA A 70 -1.57 16.59 -10.87
C ALA A 70 -2.65 17.08 -9.90
N ASP A 71 -2.77 18.40 -9.81
CA ASP A 71 -3.62 19.19 -8.91
C ASP A 71 -2.96 19.73 -7.63
N ALA A 72 -1.63 19.73 -7.46
CA ALA A 72 -0.96 20.52 -6.40
C ALA A 72 -0.16 21.75 -6.89
N ALA A 73 -0.11 22.02 -8.20
CA ALA A 73 0.70 23.11 -8.75
C ALA A 73 0.00 23.91 -9.87
N ALA A 74 -1.32 24.09 -9.78
CA ALA A 74 -2.06 25.05 -10.60
C ALA A 74 -2.62 26.18 -9.72
#